data_AF-A0A7D4ASD2-F1
#
_entry.id   AF-A0A7D4ASD2-F1
#
_cell.length_a   1.000
_cell.length_b   1.000
_cell.length_c   1.000
_cell.angle_alpha   90.00
_cell.angle_beta   90.00
_cell.angle_gamma   90.00
#
_symmetry.space_group_name_H-M   'P 1'
#
loop_
_entity.id
_entity.type
_entity.pdbx_description
1 polymer ?
#
loop_
_entity_poly.entity_id
_entity_poly.type
_entity_poly.pdbx_seq_one_letter_code
_entity_poly.pdbx_strand_id
1 'polypeptide(L)'
;MSAPAPNPAPAAWVACPQCATQLPCHDPAHSRYFGCYQCRTFFRANPAAPASGAQRLDGFKKALVPGPSLALGAVALLGGYRCRLTGYQVRGEKDDRLAEWREYQLRPAEPLAGGDPADFPLQLAEYEGHWLLIRRAWQAPAIAQDGSWEDETGRNYQLWHRYQPLIREALGEFDWDILDDENLRLTEYISPPYLLASEQRGNDKPAWYLAQYLEPEAVAGAFGLARPSLPVRRGVGAAQPNPTQHWPELARLAGLAVALLLLAQMLLFLLKPTVNGAEEFVVTSPDRAGYQQMVVSKSFVLPEPGDLAVTLEIPDLNNHWAELTASLVNEQTGRGYEFTRSIEYYEGVEDGEHWTEGSRSADAVLSAVPAGRYHFNFYPTLDKDTGAVALLLRLEENASLWSNFFLVLGTLALLPLWVWWRRRSFEQDRWASSDYNPYATEN
;
A
#
# COMPACT_ATOMS: atom_id res chain seq x y z
N MET A 1 12.41 -27.17 20.75
CA MET A 1 11.06 -26.69 21.14
C MET A 1 10.54 -27.63 22.19
N SER A 2 10.56 -27.22 23.46
CA SER A 2 9.96 -27.98 24.56
C SER A 2 8.45 -28.10 24.34
N ALA A 3 7.90 -29.30 24.48
CA ALA A 3 6.46 -29.52 24.40
C ALA A 3 5.72 -28.58 25.36
N PRO A 4 4.55 -28.03 24.98
CA PRO A 4 3.76 -27.20 25.88
C PRO A 4 3.44 -28.02 27.13
N ALA A 5 3.67 -27.40 28.30
CA ALA A 5 3.31 -28.03 29.57
C ALA A 5 1.81 -28.37 29.55
N PRO A 6 1.39 -29.52 30.10
CA PRO A 6 -0.02 -29.90 30.14
C PRO A 6 -0.85 -28.81 30.83
N ASN A 7 -2.04 -28.54 30.29
CA ASN A 7 -2.95 -27.57 30.91
C ASN A 7 -3.20 -27.98 32.37
N PRO A 8 -3.00 -27.07 33.34
CA PRO A 8 -3.27 -27.38 34.74
C PRO A 8 -4.74 -27.77 34.93
N ALA A 9 -4.98 -28.70 35.85
CA ALA A 9 -6.32 -29.17 36.17
C ALA A 9 -7.23 -28.01 36.62
N PRO A 10 -8.54 -28.06 36.34
CA PRO A 10 -9.48 -27.06 36.83
C PRO A 10 -9.55 -27.08 38.36
N ALA A 11 -9.70 -25.89 38.96
CA ALA A 11 -9.74 -25.71 40.40
C ALA A 11 -11.11 -26.07 41.00
N ALA A 12 -12.18 -25.92 40.22
CA ALA A 12 -13.54 -26.28 40.59
C ALA A 12 -14.34 -26.77 39.37
N TRP A 13 -15.56 -27.24 39.61
CA TRP A 13 -16.50 -27.65 38.57
C TRP A 13 -17.89 -27.08 38.88
N VAL A 14 -18.63 -26.72 37.83
CA VAL A 14 -20.03 -26.29 37.95
C VAL A 14 -20.91 -27.12 37.03
N ALA A 15 -22.09 -27.52 37.52
CA ALA A 15 -23.06 -28.27 36.76
C ALA A 15 -24.00 -27.32 36.01
N CYS A 16 -24.15 -27.52 34.70
CA CYS A 16 -25.14 -26.78 33.90
C CYS A 16 -26.57 -27.08 34.40
N PRO A 17 -27.39 -26.07 34.70
CA PRO A 17 -28.74 -26.27 35.24
C PRO A 17 -29.73 -26.88 34.25
N GLN A 18 -29.39 -26.92 32.95
CA GLN A 18 -30.28 -27.43 31.90
C GLN A 18 -29.95 -28.86 31.46
N CYS A 19 -28.66 -29.22 31.35
CA CYS A 19 -28.24 -30.53 30.83
C CYS A 19 -27.31 -31.31 31.78
N ALA A 20 -27.05 -30.80 32.99
CA ALA A 20 -26.17 -31.39 34.00
C ALA A 20 -24.70 -31.63 33.57
N THR A 21 -24.30 -31.14 32.39
CA THR A 21 -22.90 -31.18 31.95
C THR A 21 -22.01 -30.46 32.96
N GLN A 22 -20.87 -31.08 33.31
CA GLN A 22 -19.88 -30.48 34.20
C GLN A 22 -18.95 -29.57 33.40
N LEU A 23 -18.88 -28.30 33.80
CA LEU A 23 -17.98 -27.32 33.21
C LEU A 23 -16.79 -27.12 34.14
N PRO A 24 -15.55 -27.12 33.62
CA PRO A 24 -14.38 -26.78 34.40
C PRO A 24 -14.44 -25.30 34.81
N CYS A 25 -13.97 -25.00 36.01
CA CYS A 25 -13.77 -23.64 36.49
C CYS A 25 -12.32 -23.47 36.96
N HIS A 26 -11.59 -22.53 36.37
CA HIS A 26 -10.19 -22.27 36.69
C HIS A 26 -10.01 -21.13 37.67
N ASP A 27 -10.93 -20.16 37.72
CA ASP A 27 -10.93 -19.05 38.67
C ASP A 27 -12.19 -19.01 39.55
N PRO A 28 -12.34 -19.93 40.51
CA PRO A 28 -13.54 -20.00 41.36
C PRO A 28 -13.75 -18.75 42.23
N ALA A 29 -12.69 -17.97 42.47
CA ALA A 29 -12.77 -16.76 43.28
C ALA A 29 -13.57 -15.66 42.55
N HIS A 30 -13.38 -15.50 41.24
CA HIS A 30 -13.98 -14.41 40.47
C HIS A 30 -15.09 -14.87 39.51
N SER A 31 -15.03 -16.08 38.95
CA SER A 31 -16.01 -16.55 37.96
C SER A 31 -17.40 -16.73 38.58
N ARG A 32 -18.41 -16.14 37.93
CA ARG A 32 -19.83 -16.19 38.36
C ARG A 32 -20.80 -16.59 37.25
N TYR A 33 -20.37 -16.51 35.99
CA TYR A 33 -21.21 -16.74 34.82
C TYR A 33 -20.56 -17.75 33.89
N PHE A 34 -21.37 -18.60 33.26
CA PHE A 34 -20.90 -19.77 32.54
C PHE A 34 -21.71 -20.02 31.28
N GLY A 35 -21.01 -20.30 30.19
CA GLY A 35 -21.57 -20.77 28.91
C GLY A 35 -21.35 -22.27 28.74
N CYS A 36 -22.44 -23.05 28.65
CA CYS A 36 -22.35 -24.50 28.47
C CYS A 36 -21.98 -24.89 27.04
N TYR A 37 -20.82 -25.54 26.87
CA TYR A 37 -20.37 -26.04 25.56
C TYR A 37 -21.29 -27.10 24.94
N GLN A 38 -22.04 -27.85 25.76
CA GLN A 38 -22.90 -28.94 25.30
C GLN A 38 -24.28 -28.47 24.81
N CYS A 39 -24.97 -27.65 25.61
CA CYS A 39 -26.35 -27.23 25.33
C CYS A 39 -26.52 -25.73 25.09
N ARG A 40 -25.43 -24.95 25.17
CA ARG A 40 -25.39 -23.50 24.91
C ARG A 40 -26.23 -22.65 25.87
N THR A 41 -26.62 -23.20 27.02
CA THR A 41 -27.22 -22.44 28.13
C THR A 41 -26.19 -21.50 28.74
N PHE A 42 -26.57 -20.23 28.91
CA PHE A 42 -25.84 -19.27 29.72
C PHE A 42 -26.47 -19.18 31.10
N PHE A 43 -25.66 -19.28 32.14
CA PHE A 43 -26.15 -19.40 33.51
C PHE A 43 -25.19 -18.82 34.53
N ARG A 44 -25.74 -18.43 35.67
CA ARG A 44 -25.00 -17.99 36.85
C ARG A 44 -24.79 -19.14 37.82
N ALA A 45 -23.59 -19.29 38.36
CA ALA A 45 -23.28 -20.25 39.41
C ALA A 45 -22.16 -19.72 40.31
N ASN A 46 -22.08 -20.22 41.55
CA ASN A 46 -20.97 -19.90 42.45
C ASN A 46 -20.08 -21.15 42.64
N PRO A 47 -18.91 -21.24 41.96
CA PRO A 47 -17.99 -22.36 42.10
C PRO A 47 -17.48 -22.57 43.52
N ALA A 48 -17.38 -21.51 44.32
CA ALA A 48 -16.96 -21.57 45.72
C ALA A 48 -18.08 -22.03 46.68
N ALA A 49 -19.34 -22.05 46.21
CA ALA A 49 -20.49 -22.50 46.98
C ALA A 49 -21.46 -23.32 46.10
N PRO A 50 -21.05 -24.48 45.58
CA PRO A 50 -21.84 -25.24 44.59
C PRO A 50 -23.24 -25.66 45.09
N ALA A 51 -23.42 -25.72 46.41
CA ALA A 51 -24.72 -25.98 47.04
C ALA A 51 -25.76 -24.87 46.80
N SER A 52 -25.36 -23.66 46.39
CA SER A 52 -26.31 -22.57 46.08
C SER A 52 -27.10 -22.80 44.79
N GLY A 53 -26.76 -23.85 44.03
CA GLY A 53 -27.36 -24.14 42.74
C GLY A 53 -26.89 -23.19 41.63
N ALA A 54 -27.35 -23.48 40.41
CA ALA A 54 -27.09 -22.70 39.21
C ALA A 54 -28.40 -22.12 38.66
N GLN A 55 -28.37 -20.85 38.27
CA GLN A 55 -29.53 -20.13 37.72
C GLN A 55 -29.34 -19.92 36.22
N ARG A 56 -30.22 -20.50 35.40
CA ARG A 56 -30.27 -20.21 33.97
C ARG A 56 -30.63 -18.74 33.75
N LEU A 57 -29.87 -18.06 32.90
CA LEU A 57 -30.11 -16.68 32.49
C LEU A 57 -30.66 -16.65 31.07
N ASP A 58 -29.97 -17.31 30.14
CA ASP A 58 -30.37 -17.38 28.74
C ASP A 58 -29.92 -18.70 28.07
N GLY A 59 -30.18 -18.86 26.77
CA GLY A 59 -29.61 -19.92 25.97
C GLY A 59 -29.46 -19.52 24.51
N PHE A 60 -28.26 -19.74 23.97
CA PHE A 60 -27.96 -19.46 22.58
C PHE A 60 -28.47 -20.59 21.70
N LYS A 61 -29.01 -20.24 20.52
CA LYS A 61 -29.45 -21.26 19.55
C LYS A 61 -28.24 -22.11 19.15
N LYS A 62 -28.43 -23.42 19.08
CA LYS A 62 -27.44 -24.38 18.58
C LYS A 62 -27.31 -24.20 17.06
N ALA A 63 -26.59 -23.18 16.61
CA ALA A 63 -26.40 -22.84 15.19
C ALA A 63 -24.92 -22.92 14.78
N LEU A 64 -24.71 -22.98 13.47
CA LEU A 64 -23.52 -23.33 12.66
C LEU A 64 -22.22 -22.55 12.92
N VAL A 65 -22.11 -21.80 14.01
CA VAL A 65 -20.92 -21.03 14.36
C VAL A 65 -19.78 -22.01 14.62
N PRO A 66 -18.66 -21.93 13.87
CA PRO A 66 -17.47 -22.70 14.18
C PRO A 66 -17.09 -22.43 15.63
N GLY A 67 -16.85 -23.50 16.40
CA GLY A 67 -16.37 -23.37 17.78
C GLY A 67 -15.05 -22.57 17.85
N PRO A 68 -14.57 -22.28 19.07
CA PRO A 68 -13.39 -21.47 19.27
C PRO A 68 -12.17 -22.06 18.53
N SER A 69 -11.42 -21.21 17.82
CA SER A 69 -10.17 -21.61 17.15
C SER A 69 -9.02 -21.83 18.14
N LEU A 70 -9.14 -21.28 19.35
CA LEU A 70 -8.26 -21.53 20.48
C LEU A 70 -9.01 -22.30 21.57
N ALA A 71 -8.46 -23.42 22.03
CA ALA A 71 -9.12 -24.24 23.03
C ALA A 71 -9.30 -23.51 24.38
N LEU A 72 -10.51 -23.57 24.96
CA LEU A 72 -10.73 -23.14 26.34
C LEU A 72 -9.83 -23.93 27.31
N GLY A 73 -9.32 -23.25 28.32
CA GLY A 73 -8.33 -23.75 29.27
C GLY A 73 -6.88 -23.72 28.77
N ALA A 74 -6.65 -23.43 27.47
CA ALA A 74 -5.29 -23.32 26.94
C ALA A 74 -4.53 -22.15 27.58
N VAL A 75 -3.24 -22.35 27.79
CA VAL A 75 -2.33 -21.37 28.37
C VAL A 75 -1.32 -20.89 27.33
N ALA A 76 -1.12 -19.58 27.25
CA ALA A 76 -0.14 -18.95 26.36
C ALA A 76 0.60 -17.81 27.07
N LEU A 77 1.78 -17.45 26.55
CA LEU A 77 2.51 -16.26 26.96
C LEU A 77 2.05 -15.07 26.09
N LEU A 78 1.29 -14.15 26.67
CA LEU A 78 0.73 -12.98 25.99
C LEU A 78 1.05 -11.72 26.78
N GLY A 79 1.58 -10.69 26.11
CA GLY A 79 1.96 -9.43 26.78
C GLY A 79 2.99 -9.62 27.92
N GLY A 80 3.78 -10.69 27.91
CA GLY A 80 4.70 -11.05 28.99
C GLY A 80 4.07 -11.84 30.14
N TYR A 81 2.76 -12.08 30.12
CA TYR A 81 2.03 -12.81 31.15
C TYR A 81 1.63 -14.20 30.68
N ARG A 82 1.66 -15.18 31.59
CA ARG A 82 1.07 -16.49 31.33
C ARG A 82 -0.44 -16.37 31.52
N CYS A 83 -1.17 -16.37 30.43
CA CYS A 83 -2.61 -16.21 30.40
C CYS A 83 -3.30 -17.53 30.06
N ARG A 84 -4.41 -17.81 30.72
CA ARG A 84 -5.33 -18.92 30.41
C ARG A 84 -6.56 -18.36 29.71
N LEU A 85 -6.99 -19.04 28.64
CA LEU A 85 -8.30 -18.78 28.02
C LEU A 85 -9.40 -19.40 28.87
N THR A 86 -10.29 -18.59 29.42
CA THR A 86 -11.32 -19.07 30.36
C THR A 86 -12.72 -19.02 29.75
N GLY A 87 -12.99 -18.00 28.95
CA GLY A 87 -14.25 -17.80 28.25
C GLY A 87 -14.05 -17.57 26.75
N TYR A 88 -15.07 -17.86 25.97
CA TYR A 88 -15.16 -17.57 24.54
C TYR A 88 -16.54 -17.02 24.26
N GLN A 89 -16.62 -15.91 23.54
CA GLN A 89 -17.89 -15.36 23.09
C GLN A 89 -17.81 -14.94 21.63
N VAL A 90 -18.97 -14.97 20.98
CA VAL A 90 -19.17 -14.36 19.67
C VAL A 90 -20.05 -13.15 19.86
N ARG A 91 -19.52 -12.00 19.47
CA ARG A 91 -20.26 -10.74 19.41
C ARG A 91 -20.55 -10.42 17.96
N GLY A 92 -21.64 -9.74 17.72
CA GLY A 92 -21.93 -9.13 16.42
C GLY A 92 -22.49 -7.73 16.61
N GLU A 93 -22.64 -6.99 15.53
CA GLU A 93 -23.26 -5.68 15.60
C GLU A 93 -24.79 -5.80 15.63
N LYS A 94 -25.43 -4.84 16.29
CA LYS A 94 -26.89 -4.79 16.35
C LYS A 94 -27.53 -4.45 15.00
N ASP A 95 -26.91 -3.52 14.30
CA ASP A 95 -27.41 -2.97 13.03
C ASP A 95 -26.80 -3.66 11.81
N ASP A 96 -25.68 -4.38 11.96
CA ASP A 96 -25.10 -5.28 10.94
C ASP A 96 -25.12 -6.74 11.41
N ARG A 97 -25.92 -7.56 10.73
CA ARG A 97 -26.10 -8.98 11.06
C ARG A 97 -24.99 -9.89 10.51
N LEU A 98 -24.10 -9.38 9.67
CA LEU A 98 -22.99 -10.13 9.07
C LEU A 98 -21.67 -9.88 9.79
N ALA A 99 -21.51 -8.72 10.42
CA ALA A 99 -20.35 -8.40 11.26
C ALA A 99 -20.39 -9.22 12.56
N GLU A 100 -19.56 -10.26 12.63
CA GLU A 100 -19.36 -11.09 13.82
C GLU A 100 -17.88 -11.29 14.13
N TRP A 101 -17.49 -11.04 15.39
CA TRP A 101 -16.13 -11.24 15.90
C TRP A 101 -16.13 -12.13 17.13
N ARG A 102 -14.96 -12.69 17.43
CA ARG A 102 -14.75 -13.68 18.49
C ARG A 102 -13.91 -13.03 19.56
N GLU A 103 -14.30 -13.18 20.82
CA GLU A 103 -13.51 -12.71 21.95
C GLU A 103 -13.22 -13.87 22.90
N TYR A 104 -11.97 -13.96 23.34
CA TYR A 104 -11.49 -14.94 24.29
C TYR A 104 -11.09 -14.22 25.57
N GLN A 105 -11.69 -14.63 26.69
CA GLN A 105 -11.37 -14.08 27.99
C GLN A 105 -10.07 -14.66 28.52
N LEU A 106 -9.20 -13.78 29.00
CA LEU A 106 -7.91 -14.13 29.57
C LEU A 106 -7.93 -13.95 31.09
N ARG A 107 -7.37 -14.94 31.78
CA ARG A 107 -7.08 -14.87 33.21
C ARG A 107 -5.63 -15.26 33.48
N PRO A 108 -5.05 -14.84 34.61
CA PRO A 108 -3.74 -15.36 35.00
C PRO A 108 -3.76 -16.89 35.05
N ALA A 109 -2.76 -17.53 34.43
CA ALA A 109 -2.61 -18.98 34.51
C ALA A 109 -2.29 -19.40 35.96
N GLU A 110 -1.60 -18.53 36.71
CA GLU A 110 -1.28 -18.69 38.12
C GLU A 110 -1.62 -17.38 38.84
N PRO A 111 -2.01 -17.41 40.13
CA PRO A 111 -2.30 -16.20 40.88
C PRO A 111 -1.14 -15.21 40.85
N LEU A 112 -1.41 -13.97 40.46
CA LEU A 112 -0.43 -12.89 40.47
C LEU A 112 -0.34 -12.29 41.87
N ALA A 113 0.89 -12.04 42.35
CA ALA A 113 1.11 -11.35 43.62
C ALA A 113 0.65 -9.89 43.50
N GLY A 114 -0.30 -9.46 44.33
CA GLY A 114 -0.79 -8.08 44.37
C GLY A 114 -2.02 -7.78 43.49
N GLY A 115 -2.65 -8.80 42.90
CA GLY A 115 -3.80 -8.65 42.00
C GLY A 115 -3.40 -8.47 40.53
N ASP A 116 -4.38 -8.20 39.66
CA ASP A 116 -4.17 -8.06 38.23
C ASP A 116 -3.47 -6.72 37.91
N PRO A 117 -2.26 -6.73 37.29
CA PRO A 117 -1.59 -5.52 36.84
C PRO A 117 -2.43 -4.71 35.84
N ALA A 118 -2.20 -3.39 35.78
CA ALA A 118 -2.96 -2.51 34.89
C ALA A 118 -2.74 -2.81 33.39
N ASP A 119 -1.59 -3.40 33.04
CA ASP A 119 -1.22 -3.83 31.69
C ASP A 119 -1.56 -5.30 31.41
N PHE A 120 -2.17 -6.02 32.36
CA PHE A 120 -2.56 -7.41 32.17
C PHE A 120 -3.52 -7.55 30.96
N PRO A 121 -3.24 -8.46 30.01
CA PRO A 121 -4.15 -8.71 28.91
C PRO A 121 -5.45 -9.34 29.38
N LEU A 122 -6.57 -8.69 29.08
CA LEU A 122 -7.90 -9.12 29.47
C LEU A 122 -8.54 -10.03 28.43
N GLN A 123 -8.29 -9.76 27.15
CA GLN A 123 -8.96 -10.45 26.05
C GLN A 123 -8.06 -10.60 24.82
N LEU A 124 -8.32 -11.64 24.05
CA LEU A 124 -7.99 -11.68 22.62
C LEU A 124 -9.27 -11.49 21.81
N ALA A 125 -9.25 -10.61 20.82
CA ALA A 125 -10.33 -10.50 19.84
C ALA A 125 -9.85 -10.95 18.46
N GLU A 126 -10.71 -11.64 17.72
CA GLU A 126 -10.49 -12.09 16.34
C GLU A 126 -11.64 -11.64 15.45
N TYR A 127 -11.32 -10.92 14.38
CA TYR A 127 -12.24 -10.57 13.32
C TYR A 127 -11.58 -10.81 11.97
N GLU A 128 -12.21 -11.62 11.12
CA GLU A 128 -11.69 -11.97 9.78
C GLU A 128 -10.22 -12.41 9.74
N GLY A 129 -9.75 -13.13 10.77
CA GLY A 129 -8.36 -13.59 10.90
C GLY A 129 -7.37 -12.54 11.38
N HIS A 130 -7.83 -11.35 11.77
CA HIS A 130 -7.05 -10.30 12.42
C HIS A 130 -7.21 -10.37 13.93
N TRP A 131 -6.11 -10.26 14.66
CA TRP A 131 -6.09 -10.49 16.10
C TRP A 131 -5.70 -9.23 16.87
N LEU A 132 -6.39 -8.99 17.98
CA LEU A 132 -6.14 -7.90 18.91
C LEU A 132 -5.93 -8.46 20.32
N LEU A 133 -4.87 -8.01 21.00
CA LEU A 133 -4.66 -8.23 22.42
C LEU A 133 -5.14 -7.01 23.20
N ILE A 134 -6.18 -7.17 24.01
CA ILE A 134 -6.88 -6.08 24.67
C ILE A 134 -6.48 -6.02 26.14
N ARG A 135 -6.18 -4.82 26.63
CA ARG A 135 -5.92 -4.51 28.04
C ARG A 135 -6.69 -3.24 28.45
N ARG A 136 -6.76 -2.96 29.74
CA ARG A 136 -7.27 -1.67 30.23
C ARG A 136 -6.40 -0.52 29.72
N ALA A 137 -7.04 0.55 29.26
CA ALA A 137 -6.35 1.80 29.02
C ALA A 137 -6.08 2.48 30.37
N TRP A 138 -4.88 3.07 30.51
CA TRP A 138 -4.47 3.68 31.78
C TRP A 138 -5.12 5.04 32.04
N GLN A 139 -5.49 5.75 30.98
CA GLN A 139 -6.10 7.07 31.05
C GLN A 139 -7.22 7.18 30.03
N ALA A 140 -8.26 7.94 30.38
CA ALA A 140 -9.26 8.35 29.41
C ALA A 140 -8.63 9.37 28.45
N PRO A 141 -8.78 9.21 27.13
CA PRO A 141 -8.23 10.12 26.15
C PRO A 141 -8.92 11.49 26.20
N ALA A 142 -8.15 12.54 25.95
CA ALA A 142 -8.67 13.89 25.71
C ALA A 142 -9.01 14.03 24.22
N ILE A 143 -10.17 13.51 23.81
CA ILE A 143 -10.60 13.50 22.41
C ILE A 143 -10.98 14.91 21.94
N ALA A 144 -10.43 15.33 20.80
CA ALA A 144 -10.72 16.59 20.15
C ALA A 144 -12.12 16.61 19.51
N GLN A 145 -12.59 17.79 19.10
CA GLN A 145 -13.93 17.95 18.51
C GLN A 145 -14.11 17.19 17.19
N ASP A 146 -13.04 17.02 16.43
CA ASP A 146 -13.01 16.27 15.17
C ASP A 146 -12.92 14.74 15.39
N GLY A 147 -12.92 14.29 16.65
CA GLY A 147 -12.80 12.88 17.00
C GLY A 147 -11.37 12.34 16.96
N SER A 148 -10.36 13.19 16.74
CA SER A 148 -8.96 12.77 16.85
C SER A 148 -8.45 12.82 18.28
N TRP A 149 -7.42 12.03 18.59
CA TRP A 149 -6.73 12.06 19.88
C TRP A 149 -5.25 11.77 19.71
N GLU A 150 -4.38 12.59 20.29
CA GLU A 150 -2.94 12.33 20.34
C GLU A 150 -2.55 11.82 21.73
N ASP A 151 -1.89 10.66 21.80
CA ASP A 151 -1.36 10.12 23.05
C ASP A 151 -0.05 10.81 23.48
N GLU A 152 0.41 10.56 24.70
CA GLU A 152 1.66 11.14 25.24
C GLU A 152 2.92 10.76 24.43
N THR A 153 2.82 9.77 23.54
CA THR A 153 3.90 9.33 22.65
C THR A 153 3.84 9.96 21.26
N GLY A 154 2.86 10.83 21.00
CA GLY A 154 2.63 11.49 19.73
C GLY A 154 1.86 10.65 18.71
N ARG A 155 1.20 9.55 19.14
CA ARG A 155 0.34 8.76 18.23
C ARG A 155 -1.02 9.40 18.10
N ASN A 156 -1.41 9.66 16.87
CA ASN A 156 -2.74 10.16 16.54
C ASN A 156 -3.70 8.99 16.27
N TYR A 157 -4.76 8.92 17.06
CA TYR A 157 -5.87 7.98 16.95
C TYR A 157 -7.04 8.67 16.24
N GLN A 158 -7.58 8.00 15.24
CA GLN A 158 -8.70 8.51 14.43
C GLN A 158 -9.94 7.68 14.69
N LEU A 159 -11.11 8.34 14.77
CA LEU A 159 -12.40 7.68 14.95
C LEU A 159 -12.61 6.67 13.81
N TRP A 160 -12.83 5.42 14.19
CA TRP A 160 -12.96 4.30 13.29
C TRP A 160 -14.40 3.83 13.16
N HIS A 161 -15.05 3.55 14.28
CA HIS A 161 -16.36 2.91 14.26
C HIS A 161 -17.17 3.21 15.51
N ARG A 162 -18.49 3.13 15.38
CA ARG A 162 -19.43 3.23 16.51
C ARG A 162 -20.54 2.22 16.33
N TYR A 163 -20.78 1.40 17.36
CA TYR A 163 -21.77 0.33 17.28
C TYR A 163 -22.33 -0.05 18.65
N GLN A 164 -23.37 -0.88 18.63
CA GLN A 164 -23.89 -1.59 19.80
C GLN A 164 -23.67 -3.09 19.56
N PRO A 165 -23.11 -3.84 20.53
CA PRO A 165 -22.84 -5.25 20.36
C PRO A 165 -24.11 -6.07 20.66
N LEU A 166 -24.15 -7.27 20.11
CA LEU A 166 -25.09 -8.32 20.45
C LEU A 166 -24.32 -9.59 20.77
N ILE A 167 -24.74 -10.33 21.79
CA ILE A 167 -24.11 -11.60 22.16
C ILE A 167 -24.78 -12.74 21.39
N ARG A 168 -24.00 -13.42 20.56
CA ARG A 168 -24.48 -14.53 19.72
C ARG A 168 -24.22 -15.89 20.33
N GLU A 169 -23.12 -16.01 21.07
CA GLU A 169 -22.69 -17.25 21.69
C GLU A 169 -21.78 -16.95 22.88
N ALA A 170 -21.82 -17.82 23.89
CA ALA A 170 -20.83 -17.83 24.96
C ALA A 170 -20.56 -19.24 25.48
N LEU A 171 -19.29 -19.54 25.71
CA LEU A 171 -18.76 -20.80 26.21
C LEU A 171 -17.70 -20.52 27.30
N GLY A 172 -17.60 -21.39 28.30
CA GLY A 172 -16.58 -21.27 29.35
C GLY A 172 -17.03 -20.40 30.52
N GLU A 173 -16.07 -19.80 31.22
CA GLU A 173 -16.29 -19.03 32.45
C GLU A 173 -16.04 -17.52 32.26
N PHE A 174 -16.87 -16.72 32.93
CA PHE A 174 -16.86 -15.26 32.92
C PHE A 174 -17.07 -14.73 34.35
N ASP A 175 -16.49 -13.58 34.68
CA ASP A 175 -16.63 -12.91 35.97
C ASP A 175 -17.72 -11.82 35.99
N TRP A 176 -18.31 -11.49 34.84
CA TRP A 176 -19.47 -10.59 34.72
C TRP A 176 -20.58 -11.21 33.87
N ASP A 177 -21.76 -10.60 33.92
CA ASP A 177 -22.88 -10.97 33.05
C ASP A 177 -22.66 -10.36 31.66
N ILE A 178 -22.18 -11.17 30.73
CA ILE A 178 -21.89 -10.71 29.36
C ILE A 178 -23.15 -10.22 28.62
N LEU A 179 -24.34 -10.64 29.04
CA LEU A 179 -25.59 -10.20 28.39
C LEU A 179 -25.86 -8.72 28.67
N ASP A 180 -25.32 -8.18 29.77
CA ASP A 180 -25.41 -6.76 30.07
C ASP A 180 -24.67 -5.92 29.01
N ASP A 181 -23.70 -6.49 28.30
CA ASP A 181 -22.91 -5.78 27.30
C ASP A 181 -23.73 -5.34 26.08
N GLU A 182 -24.90 -5.94 25.81
CA GLU A 182 -25.79 -5.51 24.73
C GLU A 182 -26.38 -4.09 24.93
N ASN A 183 -26.26 -3.55 26.14
CA ASN A 183 -26.64 -2.18 26.47
C ASN A 183 -25.48 -1.18 26.33
N LEU A 184 -24.30 -1.64 25.90
CA LEU A 184 -23.14 -0.78 25.67
C LEU A 184 -23.23 -0.08 24.33
N ARG A 185 -22.65 1.11 24.28
CA ARG A 185 -22.28 1.81 23.05
C ARG A 185 -20.76 1.81 22.97
N LEU A 186 -20.22 1.24 21.90
CA LEU A 186 -18.80 1.20 21.65
C LEU A 186 -18.40 2.32 20.71
N THR A 187 -17.23 2.88 20.95
CA THR A 187 -16.56 3.80 20.03
C THR A 187 -15.11 3.39 19.93
N GLU A 188 -14.66 3.13 18.71
CA GLU A 188 -13.31 2.67 18.42
C GLU A 188 -12.52 3.74 17.68
N TYR A 189 -11.24 3.85 18.03
CA TYR A 189 -10.29 4.74 17.39
C TYR A 189 -9.05 3.94 17.01
N ILE A 190 -8.46 4.18 15.84
CA ILE A 190 -7.29 3.44 15.38
C ILE A 190 -6.05 4.32 15.26
N SER A 191 -4.92 3.77 15.68
CA SER A 191 -3.56 4.25 15.39
C SER A 191 -2.66 3.03 15.23
N PRO A 192 -2.70 2.33 14.08
CA PRO A 192 -2.04 1.04 13.88
C PRO A 192 -0.57 1.05 14.36
N PRO A 193 -0.11 0.08 15.18
CA PRO A 193 -0.74 -1.21 15.49
C PRO A 193 -1.80 -1.19 16.60
N TYR A 194 -2.25 -0.01 17.06
CA TYR A 194 -3.14 0.10 18.21
C TYR A 194 -4.57 0.45 17.81
N LEU A 195 -5.52 0.00 18.64
CA LEU A 195 -6.91 0.43 18.62
C LEU A 195 -7.33 0.78 20.05
N LEU A 196 -7.98 1.92 20.23
CA LEU A 196 -8.53 2.35 21.49
C LEU A 196 -10.05 2.21 21.44
N ALA A 197 -10.64 1.51 22.40
CA ALA A 197 -12.08 1.31 22.49
C ALA A 197 -12.63 1.97 23.77
N SER A 198 -13.73 2.70 23.61
CA SER A 198 -14.57 3.17 24.71
C SER A 198 -15.83 2.35 24.78
N GLU A 199 -16.15 1.81 25.95
CA GLU A 199 -17.42 1.17 26.26
C GLU A 199 -18.24 2.06 27.19
N GLN A 200 -19.38 2.56 26.70
CA GLN A 200 -20.28 3.43 27.47
C GLN A 200 -21.62 2.75 27.75
N ARG A 201 -22.03 2.77 29.02
CA ARG A 201 -23.34 2.29 29.47
C ARG A 201 -24.22 3.46 29.86
N GLY A 202 -25.30 3.72 29.11
CA GLY A 202 -26.21 4.83 29.39
C GLY A 202 -25.46 6.16 29.57
N ASN A 203 -25.59 6.77 30.76
CA ASN A 203 -24.94 8.03 31.12
C ASN A 203 -23.70 7.85 32.01
N ASP A 204 -23.24 6.62 32.22
CA ASP A 204 -22.06 6.34 33.04
C ASP A 204 -20.78 6.85 32.35
N LYS A 205 -19.72 7.00 33.16
CA LYS A 205 -18.39 7.28 32.62
C LYS A 205 -17.92 6.10 31.76
N PRO A 206 -17.39 6.34 30.55
CA PRO A 206 -16.93 5.26 29.69
C PRO A 206 -15.73 4.53 30.29
N ALA A 207 -15.71 3.21 30.13
CA ALA A 207 -14.53 2.39 30.35
C ALA A 207 -13.68 2.39 29.07
N TRP A 208 -12.35 2.43 29.24
CA TRP A 208 -11.42 2.53 28.11
C TRP A 208 -10.49 1.31 28.06
N TYR A 209 -10.29 0.81 26.84
CA TYR A 209 -9.45 -0.34 26.56
C TYR A 209 -8.50 -0.02 25.42
N LEU A 210 -7.27 -0.51 25.55
CA LEU A 210 -6.24 -0.41 24.53
C LEU A 210 -5.97 -1.80 23.98
N ALA A 211 -6.17 -1.94 22.69
CA ALA A 211 -5.92 -3.13 21.91
C ALA A 211 -4.64 -2.97 21.09
N GLN A 212 -3.82 -4.01 21.06
CA GLN A 212 -2.65 -4.09 20.20
C GLN A 212 -2.83 -5.21 19.16
N TYR A 213 -2.57 -4.89 17.90
CA TYR A 213 -2.59 -5.86 16.82
C TYR A 213 -1.51 -6.92 17.01
N LEU A 214 -1.92 -8.19 16.91
CA LEU A 214 -1.02 -9.34 16.88
C LEU A 214 -1.04 -9.97 15.49
N GLU A 215 0.15 -10.27 14.98
CA GLU A 215 0.27 -11.12 13.81
C GLU A 215 -0.25 -12.54 14.14
N PRO A 216 -1.10 -13.14 13.30
CA PRO A 216 -1.56 -14.52 13.46
C PRO A 216 -0.44 -15.53 13.72
N GLU A 217 0.75 -15.31 13.18
CA GLU A 217 1.93 -16.13 13.42
C GLU A 217 2.40 -16.04 14.88
N ALA A 218 2.32 -14.85 15.49
CA ALA A 218 2.61 -14.64 16.90
C ALA A 218 1.56 -15.32 17.79
N VAL A 219 0.27 -15.25 17.42
CA VAL A 219 -0.80 -15.96 18.12
C VAL A 219 -0.58 -17.47 18.03
N ALA A 220 -0.35 -18.00 16.83
CA ALA A 220 -0.09 -19.42 16.62
C ALA A 220 1.13 -19.90 17.44
N GLY A 221 2.22 -19.13 17.41
CA GLY A 221 3.43 -19.41 18.20
C GLY A 221 3.17 -19.40 19.71
N ALA A 222 2.38 -18.44 20.21
CA ALA A 222 2.06 -18.33 21.64
C ALA A 222 1.25 -19.53 22.17
N PHE A 223 0.40 -20.13 21.34
CA PHE A 223 -0.40 -21.31 21.67
C PHE A 223 0.20 -22.64 21.20
N GLY A 224 1.37 -22.63 20.55
CA GLY A 224 2.00 -23.84 20.00
C GLY A 224 1.21 -24.49 18.87
N LEU A 225 0.46 -23.70 18.11
CA LEU A 225 -0.39 -24.15 17.01
C LEU A 225 0.30 -23.95 15.65
N ALA A 226 -0.11 -24.73 14.66
CA ALA A 226 0.29 -24.50 13.27
C ALA A 226 -0.53 -23.34 12.69
N ARG A 227 0.11 -22.42 11.95
CA ARG A 227 -0.59 -21.25 11.37
C ARG A 227 -1.90 -21.57 10.62
N PRO A 228 -2.02 -22.67 9.83
CA PRO A 228 -3.26 -23.02 9.15
C PRO A 228 -4.43 -23.41 10.07
N SER A 229 -4.21 -23.65 11.37
CA SER A 229 -5.30 -23.92 12.32
C SER A 229 -6.01 -22.65 12.78
N LEU A 230 -5.43 -21.47 12.55
CA LEU A 230 -6.06 -20.18 12.83
C LEU A 230 -6.78 -19.66 11.58
N PRO A 231 -7.81 -18.80 11.74
CA PRO A 231 -8.51 -18.20 10.61
C PRO A 231 -7.57 -17.50 9.62
N VAL A 232 -7.96 -17.54 8.35
CA VAL A 232 -7.25 -16.85 7.26
C VAL A 232 -7.65 -15.39 7.28
N ARG A 233 -6.67 -14.49 7.10
CA ARG A 233 -6.91 -13.05 7.01
C ARG A 233 -7.76 -12.74 5.78
N ARG A 234 -8.83 -11.96 5.96
CA ARG A 234 -9.61 -11.37 4.88
C ARG A 234 -9.61 -9.85 5.05
N GLY A 235 -9.49 -9.14 3.92
CA GLY A 235 -9.41 -7.69 3.94
C GLY A 235 -8.19 -7.17 4.71
N VAL A 236 -8.34 -5.97 5.27
CA VAL A 236 -7.35 -5.27 6.07
C VAL A 236 -7.94 -4.99 7.45
N GLY A 237 -7.30 -5.48 8.50
CA GLY A 237 -7.79 -5.26 9.86
C GLY A 237 -7.66 -3.80 10.30
N ALA A 238 -8.61 -3.34 11.13
CA ALA A 238 -8.68 -1.95 11.61
C ALA A 238 -7.33 -1.45 12.19
N ALA A 239 -6.69 -2.24 13.06
CA ALA A 239 -5.39 -1.91 13.65
C ALA A 239 -4.18 -2.54 12.92
N GLN A 240 -4.36 -3.16 11.73
CA GLN A 240 -3.27 -3.85 11.05
C GLN A 240 -2.16 -2.87 10.62
N PRO A 241 -0.89 -3.12 10.93
CA PRO A 241 0.19 -2.26 10.46
C PRO A 241 0.25 -2.23 8.93
N ASN A 242 0.44 -1.03 8.36
CA ASN A 242 0.69 -0.92 6.93
C ASN A 242 2.01 -1.62 6.58
N PRO A 243 2.05 -2.57 5.62
CA PRO A 243 3.28 -3.28 5.27
C PRO A 243 4.35 -2.37 4.67
N THR A 244 4.00 -1.15 4.24
CA THR A 244 4.92 -0.16 3.64
C THR A 244 5.42 0.86 4.66
N GLN A 245 5.89 0.38 5.83
CA GLN A 245 6.34 1.23 6.93
C GLN A 245 7.49 2.17 6.53
N HIS A 246 8.39 1.70 5.66
CA HIS A 246 9.58 2.42 5.19
C HIS A 246 9.34 3.38 4.01
N TRP A 247 8.09 3.76 3.76
CA TRP A 247 7.76 4.72 2.71
C TRP A 247 8.47 6.08 2.87
N PRO A 248 8.54 6.70 4.06
CA PRO A 248 9.23 7.99 4.21
C PRO A 248 10.70 7.94 3.80
N GLU A 249 11.40 6.87 4.14
CA GLU A 249 12.79 6.63 3.76
C GLU A 249 12.93 6.44 2.26
N LEU A 250 12.06 5.62 1.65
CA LEU A 250 12.02 5.41 0.20
C LEU A 250 11.74 6.72 -0.55
N ALA A 251 10.77 7.51 -0.09
CA ALA A 251 10.41 8.78 -0.69
C ALA A 251 11.55 9.81 -0.60
N ARG A 252 12.27 9.86 0.54
CA ARG A 252 13.47 10.71 0.70
C ARG A 252 14.60 10.29 -0.23
N LEU A 253 14.87 8.99 -0.33
CA LEU A 253 15.90 8.44 -1.23
C LEU A 253 15.55 8.70 -2.70
N ALA A 254 14.29 8.49 -3.09
CA ALA A 254 13.81 8.79 -4.43
C ALA A 254 13.93 10.30 -4.74
N GLY A 255 13.53 11.16 -3.80
CA GLY A 255 13.68 12.61 -3.93
C GLY A 255 15.15 13.04 -4.08
N LEU A 256 16.06 12.46 -3.30
CA LEU A 256 17.49 12.70 -3.42
C LEU A 256 18.04 12.23 -4.78
N ALA A 257 17.65 11.04 -5.25
CA ALA A 257 18.07 10.53 -6.54
C ALA A 257 17.60 11.42 -7.71
N VAL A 258 16.35 11.90 -7.66
CA VAL A 258 15.82 12.86 -8.64
C VAL A 258 16.58 14.19 -8.57
N ALA A 259 16.87 14.69 -7.36
CA ALA A 259 17.65 15.92 -7.20
C ALA A 259 19.07 15.78 -7.77
N LEU A 260 19.74 14.64 -7.55
CA LEU A 260 21.05 14.35 -8.13
C LEU A 260 20.99 14.20 -9.65
N LEU A 261 19.93 13.59 -10.20
CA LEU A 261 19.73 13.49 -11.64
C LEU A 261 19.55 14.87 -12.28
N LEU A 262 18.72 15.74 -11.68
CA LEU A 262 18.55 17.12 -12.12
C LEU A 262 19.85 17.92 -12.03
N LEU A 263 20.60 17.74 -10.93
CA LEU A 263 21.89 18.39 -10.75
C LEU A 263 22.92 17.92 -11.80
N ALA A 264 22.96 16.62 -12.08
CA ALA A 264 23.81 16.04 -13.12
C ALA A 264 23.44 16.58 -14.51
N GLN A 265 22.14 16.63 -14.84
CA GLN A 265 21.66 17.21 -16.10
C GLN A 265 22.04 18.69 -16.21
N MET A 266 21.85 19.48 -15.15
CA MET A 266 22.25 20.89 -15.10
C MET A 266 23.76 21.05 -15.28
N LEU A 267 24.57 20.22 -14.62
CA LEU A 267 26.03 20.26 -14.75
C LEU A 267 26.49 19.90 -16.16
N LEU A 268 25.84 18.90 -16.80
CA LEU A 268 26.11 18.56 -18.21
C LEU A 268 25.82 19.76 -19.13
N PHE A 269 24.69 20.44 -18.94
CA PHE A 269 24.37 21.67 -19.69
C PHE A 269 25.40 22.79 -19.48
N LEU A 270 25.91 22.96 -18.25
CA LEU A 270 26.89 24.01 -17.94
C LEU A 270 28.30 23.69 -18.46
N LEU A 271 28.72 22.43 -18.41
CA LEU A 271 30.06 22.00 -18.81
C LEU A 271 30.18 21.75 -20.32
N LYS A 272 29.07 21.36 -20.97
CA LYS A 272 29.00 21.08 -22.40
C LYS A 272 27.91 21.92 -23.04
N PRO A 273 28.12 23.25 -23.16
CA PRO A 273 27.15 24.12 -23.79
C PRO A 273 26.92 23.69 -25.23
N THR A 274 25.64 23.66 -25.60
CA THR A 274 25.20 23.37 -26.95
C THR A 274 25.71 24.43 -27.92
N VAL A 275 26.41 24.00 -28.98
CA VAL A 275 26.81 24.89 -30.07
C VAL A 275 25.89 24.62 -31.26
N ASN A 276 25.18 25.66 -31.69
CA ASN A 276 24.24 25.58 -32.79
C ASN A 276 24.86 26.18 -34.07
N GLY A 277 24.86 25.38 -35.15
CA GLY A 277 25.15 25.82 -36.51
C GLY A 277 23.91 25.76 -37.37
N ALA A 278 23.74 26.70 -38.30
CA ALA A 278 22.66 26.66 -39.28
C ALA A 278 23.20 27.03 -40.67
N GLU A 279 22.78 26.28 -41.68
CA GLU A 279 23.08 26.55 -43.08
C GLU A 279 21.86 26.23 -43.95
N GLU A 280 21.71 26.96 -45.06
CA GLU A 280 20.62 26.82 -46.01
C GLU A 280 21.20 26.52 -47.39
N PHE A 281 20.56 25.58 -48.08
CA PHE A 281 20.90 25.16 -49.43
C PHE A 281 19.67 25.17 -50.32
N VAL A 282 19.86 25.40 -51.62
CA VAL A 282 18.79 25.22 -52.61
C VAL A 282 19.03 23.91 -53.35
N VAL A 283 18.04 23.04 -53.33
CA VAL A 283 18.06 21.72 -53.97
C VAL A 283 16.96 21.66 -55.03
N THR A 284 17.26 21.08 -56.19
CA THR A 284 16.32 20.95 -57.31
C THR A 284 16.08 19.51 -57.67
N SER A 285 14.84 19.17 -58.08
CA SER A 285 14.52 17.84 -58.59
C SER A 285 15.35 17.52 -59.84
N PRO A 286 15.73 16.24 -60.07
CA PRO A 286 16.57 15.89 -61.20
C PRO A 286 15.91 16.24 -62.54
N ASP A 287 16.61 17.02 -63.37
CA ASP A 287 16.24 17.22 -64.78
C ASP A 287 16.40 15.91 -65.57
N ARG A 288 15.87 15.87 -66.81
CA ARG A 288 15.88 14.71 -67.75
C ARG A 288 17.24 13.98 -67.93
N ALA A 289 18.34 14.53 -67.41
CA ALA A 289 19.69 13.97 -67.44
C ALA A 289 20.09 13.14 -66.19
N GLY A 290 19.25 13.04 -65.14
CA GLY A 290 19.44 12.06 -64.05
C GLY A 290 20.65 12.30 -63.12
N TYR A 291 21.26 13.48 -63.14
CA TYR A 291 22.36 13.81 -62.21
C TYR A 291 21.80 14.23 -60.85
N GLN A 292 22.18 13.51 -59.79
CA GLN A 292 21.97 13.95 -58.41
C GLN A 292 22.96 15.09 -58.11
N GLN A 293 22.45 16.28 -57.78
CA GLN A 293 23.29 17.40 -57.38
C GLN A 293 23.78 17.17 -55.95
N MET A 294 25.08 16.87 -55.80
CA MET A 294 25.72 16.86 -54.48
C MET A 294 25.80 18.28 -53.93
N VAL A 295 25.39 18.46 -52.68
CA VAL A 295 25.49 19.73 -51.96
C VAL A 295 26.49 19.58 -50.82
N VAL A 296 27.40 20.54 -50.66
CA VAL A 296 28.47 20.49 -49.65
C VAL A 296 28.29 21.63 -48.66
N SER A 297 28.30 21.32 -47.36
CA SER A 297 28.23 22.34 -46.30
C SER A 297 29.54 23.11 -46.15
N LYS A 298 29.50 24.23 -45.43
CA LYS A 298 30.72 24.84 -44.89
C LYS A 298 31.43 23.86 -43.95
N SER A 299 32.76 23.96 -43.91
CA SER A 299 33.55 23.25 -42.91
C SER A 299 33.26 23.81 -41.51
N PHE A 300 33.15 22.93 -40.52
CA PHE A 300 33.08 23.26 -39.10
C PHE A 300 34.09 22.41 -38.31
N VAL A 301 34.38 22.81 -37.07
CA VAL A 301 35.37 22.16 -36.21
C VAL A 301 34.68 21.64 -34.96
N LEU A 302 34.77 20.34 -34.74
CA LEU A 302 34.43 19.70 -33.48
C LEU A 302 35.66 19.76 -32.56
N PRO A 303 35.63 20.58 -31.48
CA PRO A 303 36.81 20.77 -30.63
C PRO A 303 37.13 19.53 -29.77
N GLU A 304 36.10 18.74 -29.45
CA GLU A 304 36.20 17.54 -28.62
C GLU A 304 35.37 16.40 -29.23
N PRO A 305 35.67 15.13 -28.88
CA PRO A 305 34.80 14.02 -29.25
C PRO A 305 33.43 14.15 -28.59
N GLY A 306 32.36 13.94 -29.36
CA GLY A 306 31.01 14.11 -28.84
C GLY A 306 29.92 13.63 -29.79
N ASP A 307 28.68 13.82 -29.34
CA ASP A 307 27.50 13.54 -30.14
C ASP A 307 27.15 14.78 -30.95
N LEU A 308 26.81 14.57 -32.22
CA LEU A 308 26.35 15.59 -33.16
C LEU A 308 24.92 15.28 -33.55
N ALA A 309 23.97 16.12 -33.12
CA ALA A 309 22.62 16.05 -33.64
C ALA A 309 22.50 16.93 -34.88
N VAL A 310 21.77 16.40 -35.87
CA VAL A 310 21.57 16.98 -37.17
C VAL A 310 20.08 17.03 -37.43
N THR A 311 19.54 18.21 -37.63
CA THR A 311 18.14 18.41 -38.05
C THR A 311 18.15 18.92 -39.48
N LEU A 312 17.42 18.21 -40.34
CA LEU A 312 17.23 18.54 -41.74
C LEU A 312 15.79 18.97 -41.94
N GLU A 313 15.56 20.19 -42.42
CA GLU A 313 14.22 20.71 -42.68
C GLU A 313 14.08 21.10 -44.15
N ILE A 314 12.92 20.80 -44.76
CA ILE A 314 12.52 21.32 -46.06
C ILE A 314 11.17 22.04 -45.87
N PRO A 315 11.18 23.32 -45.46
CA PRO A 315 9.96 24.03 -45.04
C PRO A 315 8.88 24.12 -46.13
N ASP A 316 9.29 24.15 -47.40
CA ASP A 316 8.40 24.29 -48.54
C ASP A 316 7.96 22.93 -49.14
N LEU A 317 8.32 21.80 -48.51
CA LEU A 317 7.90 20.48 -48.98
C LEU A 317 6.39 20.31 -48.77
N ASN A 318 5.64 20.07 -49.83
CA ASN A 318 4.21 19.84 -49.75
C ASN A 318 3.74 18.82 -50.80
N ASN A 319 3.00 17.80 -50.35
CA ASN A 319 2.53 16.69 -51.17
C ASN A 319 3.64 16.00 -51.98
N HIS A 320 4.82 15.91 -51.38
CA HIS A 320 6.03 15.34 -51.96
C HIS A 320 6.91 14.71 -50.87
N TRP A 321 7.88 13.91 -51.31
CA TRP A 321 8.90 13.31 -50.48
C TRP A 321 10.30 13.71 -50.95
N ALA A 322 11.26 13.64 -50.03
CA ALA A 322 12.66 13.90 -50.27
C ALA A 322 13.50 12.92 -49.45
N GLU A 323 14.33 12.12 -50.11
CA GLU A 323 15.32 11.29 -49.46
C GLU A 323 16.67 12.03 -49.42
N LEU A 324 17.26 12.15 -48.24
CA LEU A 324 18.52 12.83 -47.99
C LEU A 324 19.52 11.81 -47.47
N THR A 325 20.47 11.43 -48.31
CA THR A 325 21.68 10.73 -47.86
C THR A 325 22.74 11.76 -47.51
N ALA A 326 23.23 11.74 -46.28
CA ALA A 326 24.24 12.66 -45.77
C ALA A 326 25.50 11.88 -45.37
N SER A 327 26.67 12.42 -45.71
CA SER A 327 27.98 11.89 -45.32
C SER A 327 28.77 13.00 -44.61
N LEU A 328 29.03 12.82 -43.31
CA LEU A 328 29.92 13.67 -42.53
C LEU A 328 31.36 13.24 -42.77
N VAL A 329 32.17 14.07 -43.43
CA VAL A 329 33.54 13.71 -43.84
C VAL A 329 34.56 14.42 -42.97
N ASN A 330 35.46 13.65 -42.35
CA ASN A 330 36.63 14.20 -41.65
C ASN A 330 37.67 14.66 -42.68
N GLU A 331 38.00 15.95 -42.70
CA GLU A 331 38.90 16.53 -43.71
C GLU A 331 40.36 16.08 -43.59
N GLN A 332 40.76 15.56 -42.42
CA GLN A 332 42.14 15.12 -42.17
C GLN A 332 42.34 13.64 -42.49
N THR A 333 41.35 12.80 -42.15
CA THR A 333 41.44 11.33 -42.27
C THR A 333 40.69 10.77 -43.45
N GLY A 334 39.78 11.55 -44.05
CA GLY A 334 38.86 11.08 -45.10
C GLY A 334 37.77 10.13 -44.60
N ARG A 335 37.68 9.86 -43.29
CA ARG A 335 36.65 8.99 -42.73
C ARG A 335 35.27 9.65 -42.82
N GLY A 336 34.33 8.96 -43.45
CA GLY A 336 32.92 9.36 -43.55
C GLY A 336 32.04 8.70 -42.47
N TYR A 337 31.02 9.42 -42.02
CA TYR A 337 29.91 8.88 -41.22
C TYR A 337 28.62 9.15 -41.97
N GLU A 338 27.91 8.10 -42.36
CA GLU A 338 26.77 8.20 -43.27
C GLU A 338 25.46 7.92 -42.55
N PHE A 339 24.43 8.67 -42.93
CA PHE A 339 23.05 8.38 -42.58
C PHE A 339 22.11 8.79 -43.70
N THR A 340 20.96 8.13 -43.79
CA THR A 340 19.89 8.49 -44.72
C THR A 340 18.62 8.80 -43.94
N ARG A 341 17.93 9.86 -44.34
CA ARG A 341 16.61 10.26 -43.82
C ARG A 341 15.67 10.57 -44.96
N SER A 342 14.40 10.23 -44.79
CA SER A 342 13.32 10.67 -45.68
C SER A 342 12.54 11.77 -44.98
N ILE A 343 12.22 12.83 -45.71
CA ILE A 343 11.34 13.92 -45.30
C ILE A 343 10.16 13.86 -46.25
N GLU A 344 8.96 13.71 -45.71
CA GLU A 344 7.74 13.62 -46.50
C GLU A 344 6.61 14.36 -45.79
N TYR A 345 5.81 15.09 -46.55
CA TYR A 345 4.69 15.83 -46.01
C TYR A 345 3.53 15.81 -47.01
N TYR A 346 2.37 15.38 -46.53
CA TYR A 346 1.15 15.29 -47.32
C TYR A 346 -0.01 15.98 -46.60
N GLU A 347 -0.85 16.67 -47.35
CA GLU A 347 -2.07 17.31 -46.84
C GLU A 347 -3.19 17.24 -47.88
N GLY A 348 -4.42 17.16 -47.40
CA GLY A 348 -5.58 17.03 -48.26
C GLY A 348 -6.91 17.23 -47.52
N VAL A 349 -7.99 17.12 -48.28
CA VAL A 349 -9.36 17.14 -47.74
C VAL A 349 -10.07 15.89 -48.25
N GLU A 350 -10.59 15.09 -47.32
CA GLU A 350 -11.39 13.90 -47.61
C GLU A 350 -12.69 13.98 -46.80
N ASP A 351 -13.84 13.76 -47.44
CA ASP A 351 -15.18 13.88 -46.82
C ASP A 351 -15.47 15.21 -46.08
N GLY A 352 -14.75 16.27 -46.44
CA GLY A 352 -14.88 17.60 -45.82
C GLY A 352 -13.98 17.82 -44.59
N GLU A 353 -13.19 16.82 -44.19
CA GLU A 353 -12.20 16.92 -43.12
C GLU A 353 -10.79 17.11 -43.70
N HIS A 354 -10.06 18.06 -43.12
CA HIS A 354 -8.66 18.33 -43.49
C HIS A 354 -7.73 17.39 -42.72
N TRP A 355 -6.81 16.75 -43.43
CA TRP A 355 -5.81 15.86 -42.83
C TRP A 355 -4.39 16.28 -43.24
N THR A 356 -3.42 15.93 -42.41
CA THR A 356 -1.98 16.08 -42.69
C THR A 356 -1.25 14.82 -42.25
N GLU A 357 -0.25 14.38 -43.02
CA GLU A 357 0.60 13.23 -42.71
C GLU A 357 2.08 13.59 -42.94
N GLY A 358 2.96 12.99 -42.14
CA GLY A 358 4.40 13.19 -42.24
C GLY A 358 4.93 14.44 -41.52
N SER A 359 6.17 14.80 -41.85
CA SER A 359 6.92 15.91 -41.25
C SER A 359 7.85 16.53 -42.29
N ARG A 360 7.95 17.86 -42.29
CA ARG A 360 8.91 18.63 -43.09
C ARG A 360 10.32 18.65 -42.49
N SER A 361 10.54 17.88 -41.43
CA SER A 361 11.79 17.80 -40.69
C SER A 361 12.15 16.35 -40.37
N ALA A 362 13.43 16.02 -40.43
CA ALA A 362 13.99 14.75 -39.98
C ALA A 362 15.28 14.96 -39.16
N ASP A 363 15.40 14.19 -38.08
CA ASP A 363 16.54 14.24 -37.16
C ASP A 363 17.46 13.03 -37.31
N ALA A 364 18.77 13.25 -37.16
CA ALA A 364 19.78 12.21 -37.04
C ALA A 364 20.76 12.55 -35.92
N VAL A 365 21.24 11.52 -35.21
CA VAL A 365 22.28 11.67 -34.18
C VAL A 365 23.46 10.81 -34.59
N LEU A 366 24.62 11.44 -34.76
CA LEU A 366 25.90 10.76 -34.93
C LEU A 366 26.60 10.74 -33.57
N SER A 367 26.70 9.54 -32.98
CA SER A 367 27.30 9.38 -31.66
C SER A 367 28.81 9.20 -31.73
N ALA A 368 29.52 9.72 -30.72
CA ALA A 368 30.96 9.56 -30.54
C ALA A 368 31.81 9.96 -31.76
N VAL A 369 31.43 11.06 -32.42
CA VAL A 369 32.22 11.66 -33.50
C VAL A 369 33.52 12.22 -32.91
N PRO A 370 34.71 11.82 -33.40
CA PRO A 370 35.98 12.32 -32.88
C PRO A 370 36.16 13.81 -33.13
N ALA A 371 36.96 14.49 -32.28
CA ALA A 371 37.40 15.85 -32.54
C ALA A 371 38.08 15.98 -33.92
N GLY A 372 37.85 17.08 -34.61
CA GLY A 372 38.39 17.29 -35.95
C GLY A 372 37.62 18.33 -36.75
N ARG A 373 38.08 18.55 -37.98
CA ARG A 373 37.43 19.43 -38.95
C ARG A 373 36.62 18.60 -39.94
N TYR A 374 35.37 19.00 -40.16
CA TYR A 374 34.39 18.24 -40.92
C TYR A 374 33.58 19.13 -41.86
N HIS A 375 33.01 18.52 -42.89
CA HIS A 375 31.91 19.06 -43.68
C HIS A 375 30.91 17.94 -44.00
N PHE A 376 29.68 18.31 -44.36
CA PHE A 376 28.67 17.37 -44.87
C PHE A 376 28.64 17.38 -46.39
N ASN A 377 28.54 16.19 -46.97
CA ASN A 377 28.07 16.00 -48.34
C ASN A 377 26.63 15.46 -48.29
N PHE A 378 25.71 16.16 -48.93
CA PHE A 378 24.33 15.75 -49.10
C PHE A 378 24.09 15.28 -50.53
N TYR A 379 23.39 14.16 -50.65
CA TYR A 379 22.93 13.57 -51.91
C TYR A 379 21.40 13.52 -51.89
N PRO A 380 20.74 14.68 -52.07
CA PRO A 380 19.30 14.74 -52.03
C PRO A 380 18.67 14.09 -53.27
N THR A 381 17.60 13.35 -53.03
CA THR A 381 16.70 12.81 -54.06
C THR A 381 15.31 13.36 -53.79
N LEU A 382 14.85 14.27 -54.65
CA LEU A 382 13.50 14.83 -54.55
C LEU A 382 12.53 14.04 -55.41
N ASP A 383 11.27 13.99 -54.98
CA ASP A 383 10.16 13.51 -55.79
C ASP A 383 10.06 14.28 -57.11
N LYS A 384 9.36 13.68 -58.07
CA LYS A 384 9.15 14.31 -59.37
C LYS A 384 8.24 15.52 -59.19
N ASP A 385 8.52 16.58 -59.96
CA ASP A 385 7.73 17.81 -60.00
C ASP A 385 7.76 18.67 -58.71
N THR A 386 8.57 18.29 -57.70
CA THR A 386 8.80 19.10 -56.48
C THR A 386 9.43 20.47 -56.75
N GLY A 387 10.18 20.61 -57.85
CA GLY A 387 10.84 21.86 -58.22
C GLY A 387 12.07 22.18 -57.36
N ALA A 388 12.29 23.47 -57.09
CA ALA A 388 13.39 23.94 -56.25
C ALA A 388 12.90 24.17 -54.81
N VAL A 389 13.58 23.59 -53.83
CA VAL A 389 13.23 23.67 -52.41
C VAL A 389 14.44 24.07 -51.56
N ALA A 390 14.20 24.77 -50.45
CA ALA A 390 15.22 25.08 -49.47
C ALA A 390 15.45 23.89 -48.52
N LEU A 391 16.69 23.42 -48.43
CA LEU A 391 17.14 22.46 -47.43
C LEU A 391 17.87 23.22 -46.32
N LEU A 392 17.30 23.23 -45.12
CA LEU A 392 17.89 23.79 -43.92
C LEU A 392 18.63 22.69 -43.15
N LEU A 393 19.91 22.91 -42.91
CA LEU A 393 20.73 22.12 -42.02
C LEU A 393 20.86 22.85 -40.69
N ARG A 394 20.48 22.19 -39.59
CA ARG A 394 20.84 22.61 -38.23
C ARG A 394 21.73 21.57 -37.59
N LEU A 395 22.80 22.04 -36.97
CA LEU A 395 23.77 21.22 -36.26
C LEU A 395 23.74 21.60 -34.80
N GLU A 396 23.67 20.60 -33.93
CA GLU A 396 23.73 20.75 -32.49
C GLU A 396 24.87 19.89 -31.95
N GLU A 397 25.98 20.54 -31.56
CA GLU A 397 27.09 19.87 -30.87
C GLU A 397 26.74 19.67 -29.38
N ASN A 398 27.12 18.51 -28.82
CA ASN A 398 26.78 18.12 -27.45
C ASN A 398 25.26 18.05 -27.20
N ALA A 399 24.51 17.59 -28.20
CA ALA A 399 23.06 17.51 -28.13
C ALA A 399 22.56 16.79 -26.87
N SER A 400 21.62 17.40 -26.18
CA SER A 400 21.05 16.81 -24.97
C SER A 400 20.01 15.76 -25.32
N LEU A 401 20.38 14.49 -25.14
CA LEU A 401 19.48 13.35 -25.32
C LEU A 401 18.48 13.26 -24.17
N TRP A 402 17.43 14.08 -24.23
CA TRP A 402 16.35 14.13 -23.24
C TRP A 402 15.66 12.79 -23.01
N SER A 403 15.64 11.91 -24.01
CA SER A 403 15.12 10.55 -23.89
C SER A 403 15.79 9.78 -22.75
N ASN A 404 17.12 9.85 -22.62
CA ASN A 404 17.85 9.17 -21.54
C ASN A 404 17.47 9.74 -20.17
N PHE A 405 17.35 11.06 -20.06
CA PHE A 405 16.91 11.72 -18.83
C PHE A 405 15.53 11.23 -18.40
N PHE A 406 14.54 11.25 -19.32
CA PHE A 406 13.18 10.81 -19.01
C PHE A 406 13.08 9.31 -18.75
N LEU A 407 13.88 8.48 -19.43
CA LEU A 407 13.96 7.04 -19.16
C LEU A 407 14.48 6.75 -17.75
N VAL A 408 15.56 7.41 -17.33
CA VAL A 408 16.12 7.27 -15.97
C VAL A 408 15.13 7.80 -14.94
N LEU A 409 14.54 8.98 -15.17
CA LEU A 409 13.54 9.56 -14.27
C LEU A 409 12.32 8.64 -14.12
N GLY A 410 11.79 8.12 -15.22
CA GLY A 410 10.68 7.17 -15.22
C GLY A 410 11.03 5.91 -14.43
N THR A 411 12.20 5.32 -14.68
CA THR A 411 12.67 4.12 -13.98
C THR A 411 12.82 4.35 -12.47
N LEU A 412 13.39 5.50 -12.06
CA LEU A 412 13.50 5.89 -10.66
C LEU A 412 12.13 6.09 -9.99
N ALA A 413 11.13 6.55 -10.74
CA ALA A 413 9.79 6.80 -10.24
C ALA A 413 8.94 5.51 -10.08
N LEU A 414 9.22 4.44 -10.82
CA LEU A 414 8.40 3.21 -10.82
C LEU A 414 8.21 2.62 -9.42
N LEU A 415 9.30 2.37 -8.69
CA LEU A 415 9.25 1.77 -7.36
C LEU A 415 8.51 2.64 -6.33
N PRO A 416 8.85 3.93 -6.14
CA PRO A 416 8.14 4.76 -5.17
C PRO A 416 6.66 4.95 -5.55
N LEU A 417 6.33 5.11 -6.83
CA LEU A 417 4.92 5.20 -7.25
C LEU A 417 4.15 3.91 -6.95
N TRP A 418 4.76 2.74 -7.20
CA TRP A 418 4.15 1.46 -6.88
C TRP A 418 3.97 1.26 -5.37
N VAL A 419 4.98 1.58 -4.55
CA VAL A 419 4.88 1.50 -3.08
C VAL A 419 3.85 2.49 -2.55
N TRP A 420 3.82 3.72 -3.08
CA TRP A 420 2.82 4.73 -2.73
C TRP A 420 1.40 4.24 -3.06
N TRP A 421 1.20 3.67 -4.24
CA TRP A 421 -0.09 3.12 -4.65
C TRP A 421 -0.52 1.98 -3.73
N ARG A 422 0.37 1.03 -3.41
CA ARG A 422 0.09 -0.04 -2.45
C ARG A 422 -0.22 0.48 -1.05
N ARG A 423 0.51 1.48 -0.58
CA ARG A 423 0.27 2.13 0.71
C ARG A 423 -1.12 2.75 0.74
N ARG A 424 -1.48 3.48 -0.31
CA ARG A 424 -2.78 4.16 -0.44
C ARG A 424 -3.93 3.15 -0.54
N SER A 425 -3.79 2.13 -1.38
CA SER A 425 -4.77 1.04 -1.52
C SER A 425 -5.00 0.36 -0.18
N PHE A 426 -3.93 0.05 0.56
CA PHE A 426 -4.03 -0.58 1.87
C PHE A 426 -4.82 0.26 2.87
N GLU A 427 -4.58 1.57 2.92
CA GLU A 427 -5.37 2.45 3.79
C GLU A 427 -6.83 2.58 3.28
N GLN A 428 -7.06 2.69 1.97
CA GLN A 428 -8.44 2.69 1.44
C GLN A 428 -9.20 1.41 1.81
N ASP A 429 -8.57 0.25 1.65
CA ASP A 429 -9.15 -1.06 1.96
C ASP A 429 -9.40 -1.22 3.46
N ARG A 430 -8.50 -0.69 4.31
CA ARG A 430 -8.73 -0.60 5.75
C ARG A 430 -10.06 0.12 5.97
N TRP A 431 -10.14 1.38 5.57
CA TRP A 431 -11.25 2.29 5.88
C TRP A 431 -12.56 1.94 5.14
N ALA A 432 -12.56 0.98 4.23
CA ALA A 432 -13.72 0.61 3.42
C ALA A 432 -14.92 0.11 4.26
N SER A 433 -14.69 -0.48 5.42
CA SER A 433 -15.74 -0.96 6.32
C SER A 433 -16.08 0.02 7.46
N SER A 434 -15.59 1.26 7.39
CA SER A 434 -15.82 2.30 8.39
C SER A 434 -16.77 3.36 7.85
N ASP A 435 -17.79 3.72 8.63
CA ASP A 435 -18.66 4.87 8.35
C ASP A 435 -17.92 6.23 8.41
N TYR A 436 -16.69 6.23 8.91
CA TYR A 436 -15.84 7.41 9.09
C TYR A 436 -14.67 7.43 8.08
N ASN A 437 -14.83 6.79 6.93
CA ASN A 437 -13.80 6.67 5.90
C ASN A 437 -13.32 8.03 5.37
N PRO A 438 -12.07 8.45 5.61
CA PRO A 438 -11.54 9.73 5.13
C PRO A 438 -11.23 9.72 3.62
N TYR A 439 -11.34 8.56 2.97
CA TYR A 439 -11.14 8.39 1.53
C TYR A 439 -12.46 8.31 0.74
N ALA A 440 -13.62 8.37 1.42
CA ALA A 440 -14.89 8.44 0.74
C ALA A 440 -14.98 9.76 -0.04
N THR A 441 -15.25 9.67 -1.35
CA THR A 441 -15.65 10.84 -2.13
C THR A 441 -17.11 11.14 -1.81
N GLU A 442 -17.41 12.37 -1.39
CA GLU A 442 -18.79 12.86 -1.35
C GLU A 442 -19.38 12.71 -2.75
N ASN A 443 -20.37 11.81 -2.90
CA ASN A 443 -21.15 11.65 -4.13
C ASN A 443 -22.40 12.52 -4.06
#